data_AF-A0A852K4G5-F1
#
_entry.id   AF-A0A852K4G5-F1
#
_cell.length_a   1.000
_cell.length_b   1.000
_cell.length_c   1.000
_cell.angle_alpha   90.00
_cell.angle_beta   90.00
_cell.angle_gamma   90.00
#
_symmetry.space_group_name_H-M   'P 1'
#
loop_
_entity.id
_entity.type
_entity.pdbx_description
1 polymer ?
#
loop_
_entity_poly.entity_id
_entity_poly.type
_entity_poly.pdbx_seq_one_letter_code
_entity_poly.pdbx_strand_id
1 'polypeptide(L)' 'GTRHAPAVFVFPPPPEEISSSLPTLSLTCLVRGFFPDSIEVQWQKNLGGSQNSQNPRNSP' A
#
# COMPACT_ATOMS: atom_id res chain seq x y z
N GLY A 1 2.84 12.20 -24.34
CA GLY A 1 3.70 12.53 -23.19
C GLY A 1 4.67 11.40 -22.92
N THR A 2 5.80 11.68 -22.26
CA THR A 2 6.74 10.67 -21.79
C THR A 2 6.16 9.93 -20.58
N ARG A 3 6.42 8.61 -20.50
CA ARG A 3 5.93 7.80 -19.38
C ARG A 3 6.67 8.15 -18.09
N HIS A 4 5.93 8.32 -17.01
CA HIS A 4 6.47 8.60 -15.68
C HIS A 4 5.91 7.59 -14.69
N ALA A 5 6.79 6.95 -13.92
CA ALA A 5 6.39 6.02 -12.88
C ALA A 5 5.68 6.76 -11.74
N PRO A 6 4.66 6.15 -11.11
CA PRO A 6 4.00 6.75 -9.96
C PRO A 6 4.90 6.72 -8.72
N ALA A 7 4.80 7.79 -7.91
CA ALA A 7 5.12 7.71 -6.50
C ALA A 7 3.91 7.16 -5.74
N VAL A 8 4.12 6.15 -4.90
CA VAL A 8 3.06 5.44 -4.17
C VAL A 8 3.32 5.55 -2.67
N PHE A 9 2.31 5.97 -1.93
CA PHE A 9 2.35 6.07 -0.47
C PHE A 9 1.13 5.36 0.11
N VAL A 10 1.35 4.47 1.07
CA VAL A 10 0.27 3.78 1.79
C VAL A 10 0.23 4.29 3.22
N PHE A 11 -0.94 4.77 3.64
CA PHE A 11 -1.16 5.29 4.98
C PHE A 11 -1.95 4.27 5.81
N PRO A 12 -1.60 4.11 7.11
CA PRO A 12 -2.35 3.27 8.03
C PRO A 12 -3.75 3.87 8.31
N PRO A 13 -4.63 3.13 8.98
CA PRO A 13 -5.88 3.69 9.47
C PRO A 13 -5.62 4.86 10.43
N PRO A 14 -6.48 5.88 10.44
CA PRO A 14 -6.39 6.95 11.42
C PRO A 14 -6.37 6.39 12.85
N PRO A 15 -5.57 6.94 13.77
CA PRO A 15 -5.50 6.50 15.15
C PRO A 15 -6.87 6.48 15.85
N GLU A 16 -7.78 7.36 15.46
CA GLU A 16 -9.15 7.47 15.98
C GLU A 16 -9.99 6.24 15.64
N GLU A 17 -9.82 5.67 14.43
CA GLU A 17 -10.52 4.45 14.01
C GLU A 17 -10.03 3.23 14.80
N ILE A 18 -8.72 3.19 15.06
CA ILE A 18 -8.07 2.10 15.80
C ILE A 18 -8.47 2.17 17.28
N SER A 19 -8.34 3.35 17.89
CA SER A 19 -8.64 3.58 19.31
C SER A 19 -10.12 3.39 19.63
N SER A 20 -11.01 3.75 18.70
CA SER A 20 -12.45 3.50 18.82
C SER A 20 -12.84 2.04 18.54
N SER A 21 -11.86 1.17 18.24
CA SER A 21 -12.06 -0.25 17.93
C SER A 21 -13.13 -0.48 16.88
N LEU A 22 -13.09 0.31 15.81
CA LEU A 22 -14.08 0.20 14.74
C LEU A 22 -14.01 -1.18 14.07
N PRO A 23 -15.17 -1.77 13.71
CA PRO A 23 -15.22 -3.08 13.08
C PRO A 23 -14.64 -3.09 11.66
N THR A 24 -14.39 -1.91 11.09
CA THR A 24 -13.79 -1.73 9.76
C THR A 24 -12.82 -0.58 9.85
N LEU A 25 -11.66 -0.74 9.22
CA LEU A 25 -10.58 0.24 9.20
C LEU A 25 -10.28 0.64 7.76
N SER A 26 -9.91 1.90 7.57
CA SER A 26 -9.58 2.47 6.27
C SER A 26 -8.08 2.40 6.00
N LEU A 27 -7.66 1.91 4.83
CA LEU A 27 -6.30 2.08 4.31
C LEU A 27 -6.35 3.07 3.15
N THR A 28 -5.40 4.00 3.10
CA THR A 28 -5.33 5.00 2.02
C THR A 28 -4.10 4.76 1.17
N CYS A 29 -4.27 4.67 -0.15
CA CYS A 29 -3.18 4.65 -1.13
C CYS A 29 -3.19 5.95 -1.94
N LEU A 30 -2.10 6.72 -1.84
CA LEU A 30 -1.88 7.94 -2.63
C LEU A 30 -0.92 7.63 -3.78
N VAL A 31 -1.41 7.78 -5.00
CA VAL A 31 -0.64 7.59 -6.24
C VAL A 31 -0.51 8.94 -6.93
N ARG A 32 0.72 9.42 -7.16
CA ARG A 32 0.96 10.74 -7.76
C ARG A 32 2.15 10.77 -8.71
N GLY A 33 2.16 11.76 -9.62
CA GLY A 33 3.31 12.04 -10.49
C GLY A 33 3.50 11.07 -11.65
N PHE A 34 2.42 10.41 -12.12
CA PHE A 34 2.48 9.41 -13.17
C PHE A 34 1.90 9.91 -14.50
N PHE A 35 2.32 9.28 -15.60
CA PHE A 35 1.75 9.49 -16.93
C PHE A 35 1.89 8.19 -17.76
N PRO A 36 0.87 7.77 -18.53
CA PRO A 36 -0.46 8.39 -18.72
C PRO A 36 -1.34 8.30 -17.48
N ASP A 37 -2.47 9.02 -17.48
CA ASP A 37 -3.42 9.11 -16.36
C ASP A 37 -4.26 7.83 -16.12
N SER A 38 -4.27 6.90 -17.07
CA SER A 38 -4.86 5.57 -16.90
C SER A 38 -4.01 4.67 -16.02
N ILE A 39 -4.53 4.30 -14.84
CA ILE A 39 -3.90 3.36 -13.88
C ILE A 39 -4.91 2.39 -13.29
N GLU A 40 -4.42 1.27 -12.76
CA GLU A 40 -5.17 0.29 -11.99
C GLU A 40 -4.49 0.11 -10.62
N VAL A 41 -5.30 0.02 -9.56
CA VAL A 41 -4.82 -0.19 -8.18
C VAL A 41 -5.48 -1.44 -7.64
N GLN A 42 -4.68 -2.41 -7.19
CA GLN A 42 -5.15 -3.65 -6.60
C GLN A 42 -4.68 -3.78 -5.15
N TRP A 43 -5.60 -4.13 -4.26
CA TRP A 43 -5.28 -4.50 -2.88
C TRP A 43 -5.26 -6.01 -2.74
N GLN A 44 -4.25 -6.54 -2.05
CA GLN A 44 -4.11 -7.95 -1.78
C GLN A 44 -3.91 -8.15 -0.28
N LYS A 45 -4.62 -9.13 0.30
CA LYS A 45 -4.43 -9.56 1.68
C LYS A 45 -3.67 -10.88 1.65
N ASN A 46 -2.57 -10.96 2.38
CA ASN A 46 -1.90 -12.23 2.60
C ASN A 46 -2.85 -13.13 3.40
N LEU A 47 -3.41 -14.16 2.75
CA LEU A 47 -4.06 -15.26 3.45
C LEU A 47 -2.97 -16.03 4.20
N GLY A 48 -3.04 -16.07 5.52
CA GLY A 48 -2.01 -16.71 6.35
C GLY A 48 -1.84 -18.19 6.00
N GLY A 49 -0.66 -18.53 5.47
CA GLY A 49 -0.25 -19.92 5.21
C GLY A 49 1.18 -20.03 4.66
N SER A 50 2.18 -19.95 5.55
CA SER A 50 3.63 -20.18 5.35
C SER A 50 4.45 -19.09 4.66
N GLN A 51 4.90 -18.09 5.44
CA GLN A 51 6.17 -17.41 5.13
C GLN A 51 7.32 -18.38 5.43
N ASN A 52 7.75 -19.14 4.44
CA ASN A 52 9.14 -19.55 4.34
C ASN A 52 9.81 -18.69 3.26
N SER A 53 10.91 -18.04 3.66
CA SER A 53 12.01 -17.55 2.81
C SER A 53 11.77 -16.26 2.00
N GLN A 54 12.15 -15.11 2.56
CA GLN A 54 13.38 -14.38 2.20
C GLN A 54 13.39 -13.01 2.91
N ASN A 55 14.33 -12.84 3.84
CA ASN A 55 14.67 -11.57 4.45
C ASN A 55 15.11 -10.57 3.34
N PRO A 56 14.52 -9.36 3.21
CA PRO A 56 15.10 -8.35 2.35
C PRO A 56 16.46 -7.96 2.92
N ARG A 57 17.53 -8.39 2.25
CA ARG A 57 18.90 -7.94 2.50
C ARG A 57 18.92 -6.42 2.30
N ASN A 58 18.83 -5.67 3.39
CA ASN A 58 19.41 -4.35 3.47
C ASN A 58 20.89 -4.54 3.86
N SER A 59 21.77 -4.22 2.92
CA SER A 59 23.19 -3.95 3.16
C SER A 59 23.56 -2.77 2.24
N PRO A 60 24.48 -1.92 2.70
CA PRO A 60 24.47 -0.47 2.50
C PRO A 60 24.54 0.00 1.04
#